data_AF-A0AAD9A9M2-F1
#
_entry.id   AF-A0AAD9A9M2-F1
#
_cell.length_a   1.000
_cell.length_b   1.000
_cell.length_c   1.000
_cell.angle_alpha   90.00
_cell.angle_beta   90.00
_cell.angle_gamma   90.00
#
_symmetry.space_group_name_H-M   'P 1'
#
loop_
_entity.id
_entity.type
_entity.pdbx_description
1 polymer ?
#
loop_
_entity_poly.entity_id
_entity_poly.type
_entity_poly.pdbx_seq_one_letter_code
_entity_poly.pdbx_strand_id
1 'polypeptide(L)'
;MSYKLKTLIPLDCLATTILKSNKVFSKYWSCQCLKMPIRILCLHGRGSNTEIFRMQTAGIRSLLEPEYEFEFVEGRWPHLEGNWSLHTVDFSKSNLYGFYNMLDIDDILATESELRQVIEDHGPFDGLLGYS
;
A
#
# COMPACT_ATOMS: atom_id res chain seq x y z
N MET A 1 27.53 44.71 -12.31
CA MET A 1 26.24 44.12 -11.88
C MET A 1 26.42 42.62 -11.85
N SER A 2 26.36 42.01 -10.67
CA SER A 2 26.68 40.61 -10.40
C SER A 2 25.41 39.77 -10.40
N TYR A 3 25.36 38.68 -11.17
CA TYR A 3 24.58 37.49 -10.81
C TYR A 3 25.36 36.21 -11.19
N LYS A 4 25.69 35.42 -10.16
CA LYS A 4 26.14 34.03 -10.23
C LYS A 4 24.92 33.12 -10.39
N LEU A 5 25.08 31.97 -11.05
CA LEU A 5 24.91 30.61 -10.50
C LEU A 5 25.31 29.59 -11.59
N LYS A 6 26.51 29.00 -11.50
CA LYS A 6 26.79 27.67 -10.92
C LYS A 6 26.31 26.48 -11.77
N THR A 7 27.17 26.07 -12.70
CA THR A 7 27.84 24.73 -12.78
C THR A 7 27.39 23.67 -11.77
N LEU A 8 27.36 22.35 -12.01
CA LEU A 8 27.84 21.44 -13.06
C LEU A 8 27.18 20.08 -12.75
N ILE A 9 26.80 19.33 -13.79
CA ILE A 9 26.58 17.87 -13.72
C ILE A 9 27.98 17.23 -13.64
N PRO A 10 28.25 16.25 -12.77
CA PRO A 10 29.32 15.29 -13.02
C PRO A 10 28.71 14.00 -13.56
N LEU A 11 29.04 13.69 -14.82
CA LEU A 11 29.22 12.31 -15.23
C LEU A 11 30.20 11.68 -14.23
N ASP A 12 29.94 10.46 -13.76
CA ASP A 12 30.93 9.46 -13.34
C ASP A 12 30.18 8.22 -12.83
N CYS A 13 29.79 7.34 -13.76
CA CYS A 13 29.20 6.04 -13.46
C CYS A 13 30.09 4.95 -14.10
N LEU A 14 31.34 4.86 -13.66
CA LEU A 14 32.27 3.79 -14.04
C LEU A 14 33.34 3.62 -12.94
N ALA A 15 33.25 2.57 -12.14
CA ALA A 15 34.40 1.80 -11.66
C ALA A 15 33.95 0.52 -10.94
N THR A 16 34.36 -0.60 -11.51
CA THR A 16 34.16 -1.96 -10.99
C THR A 16 35.33 -2.37 -10.07
N THR A 17 35.01 -3.14 -9.04
CA THR A 17 35.82 -4.21 -8.41
C THR A 17 36.97 -3.88 -7.42
N ILE A 18 36.98 -4.68 -6.34
CA ILE A 18 38.10 -5.30 -5.60
C ILE A 18 38.25 -4.87 -4.11
N LEU A 19 37.75 -5.79 -3.27
CA LEU A 19 38.26 -6.26 -1.96
C LEU A 19 39.45 -5.50 -1.34
N LYS A 20 39.29 -5.01 -0.10
CA LYS A 20 39.91 -5.58 1.12
C LYS A 20 39.88 -4.61 2.29
N SER A 21 39.51 -5.18 3.43
CA SER A 21 40.05 -4.92 4.76
C SER A 21 39.63 -3.65 5.51
N ASN A 22 39.14 -3.93 6.72
CA ASN A 22 39.33 -3.17 7.96
C ASN A 22 38.49 -1.90 8.15
N LYS A 23 37.49 -2.10 9.02
CA LYS A 23 36.99 -1.21 10.07
C LYS A 23 37.24 0.28 9.89
N VAL A 24 36.14 1.02 10.06
CA VAL A 24 35.98 2.48 10.01
C VAL A 24 35.63 2.95 8.60
N PHE A 25 34.34 2.92 8.27
CA PHE A 25 33.62 4.01 7.58
C PHE A 25 32.13 3.65 7.45
N SER A 26 31.48 3.42 8.60
CA SER A 26 30.04 3.17 8.76
C SER A 26 29.19 4.46 8.67
N LYS A 27 29.60 5.48 7.91
CA LYS A 27 28.98 6.82 8.05
C LYS A 27 28.46 7.47 6.77
N TYR A 28 28.52 6.80 5.60
CA TYR A 28 28.13 7.43 4.32
C TYR A 28 27.33 6.52 3.37
N TRP A 29 26.47 5.65 3.92
CA TRP A 29 25.43 4.95 3.11
C TRP A 29 24.09 5.71 3.05
N SER A 30 24.01 6.91 3.62
CA SER A 30 22.79 7.73 3.65
C SER A 30 22.82 8.80 2.55
N CYS A 31 22.68 8.39 1.28
CA CYS A 31 22.47 9.33 0.18
C CYS A 31 21.60 8.76 -0.95
N GLN A 32 20.64 7.89 -0.62
CA GLN A 32 19.39 7.76 -1.35
C GLN A 32 18.23 7.98 -0.38
N CYS A 33 17.35 8.89 -0.78
CA CYS A 33 16.42 9.63 0.02
C CYS A 33 15.31 8.73 0.62
N LEU A 34 15.02 8.98 1.90
CA LEU A 34 14.04 8.29 2.75
C LEU A 34 12.62 8.32 2.15
N LYS A 35 12.22 7.33 1.34
CA LYS A 35 10.79 7.05 1.11
C LYS A 35 10.42 5.77 1.84
N MET A 36 10.21 5.89 3.15
CA MET A 36 9.73 4.82 4.02
C MET A 36 8.72 5.40 5.02
N PRO A 37 7.63 4.68 5.33
CA PRO A 37 7.28 3.35 4.83
C PRO A 37 6.74 3.36 3.37
N ILE A 38 6.83 2.23 2.65
CA ILE A 38 6.11 1.98 1.39
C ILE A 38 4.63 1.83 1.75
N ARG A 39 3.75 2.67 1.21
CA ARG A 39 2.34 2.72 1.62
C ARG A 39 1.45 1.96 0.66
N ILE A 40 0.71 0.98 1.17
CA ILE A 40 -0.15 0.10 0.37
C ILE A 40 -1.61 0.35 0.73
N LEU A 41 -2.42 0.70 -0.28
CA LEU A 41 -3.87 0.79 -0.15
C LEU A 41 -4.49 -0.61 -0.25
N CYS A 42 -5.24 -1.02 0.75
CA CYS A 42 -5.79 -2.36 0.88
C CYS A 42 -7.31 -2.35 0.64
N LEU A 43 -7.77 -3.02 -0.42
CA LEU A 43 -9.17 -3.21 -0.79
C LEU A 43 -9.59 -4.69 -0.62
N HIS A 44 -10.56 -4.96 0.27
CA HIS A 44 -11.06 -6.32 0.51
C HIS A 44 -12.00 -6.83 -0.61
N GLY A 45 -12.17 -8.15 -0.70
CA GLY A 45 -13.12 -8.77 -1.63
C GLY A 45 -14.59 -8.63 -1.21
N ARG A 46 -15.52 -8.98 -2.11
CA ARG A 46 -16.97 -8.98 -1.80
C ARG A 46 -17.28 -10.02 -0.72
N GLY A 47 -18.14 -9.66 0.22
CA GLY A 47 -18.53 -10.53 1.31
C GLY A 47 -17.45 -10.66 2.38
N SER A 48 -16.60 -9.65 2.51
CA SER A 48 -15.54 -9.57 3.52
C SER A 48 -15.65 -8.22 4.24
N ASN A 49 -14.70 -7.90 5.11
CA ASN A 49 -14.54 -6.58 5.70
C ASN A 49 -13.05 -6.31 6.00
N THR A 50 -12.72 -5.10 6.46
CA THR A 50 -11.32 -4.73 6.73
C THR A 50 -10.65 -5.61 7.79
N GLU A 51 -11.39 -6.11 8.78
CA GLU A 51 -10.87 -6.99 9.82
C GLU A 51 -10.51 -8.37 9.27
N ILE A 52 -11.41 -8.99 8.51
CA ILE A 52 -11.20 -10.26 7.80
C ILE A 52 -9.98 -10.14 6.89
N PHE A 53 -9.90 -9.06 6.12
CA PHE A 53 -8.79 -8.84 5.22
C PHE A 53 -7.46 -8.69 5.95
N ARG A 54 -7.44 -7.93 7.06
CA ARG A 54 -6.25 -7.75 7.89
C ARG A 54 -5.72 -9.08 8.43
N MET A 55 -6.60 -9.96 8.91
CA MET A 55 -6.19 -11.28 9.38
C MET A 55 -5.67 -12.17 8.25
N GLN A 56 -6.39 -12.23 7.12
CA GLN A 56 -5.99 -13.09 6.00
C GLN A 56 -4.66 -12.66 5.38
N THR A 57 -4.32 -11.37 5.45
CA THR A 57 -3.04 -10.84 4.99
C THR A 57 -1.96 -10.77 6.08
N ALA A 58 -2.25 -11.14 7.33
CA ALA A 58 -1.30 -11.02 8.43
C ALA A 58 0.03 -11.75 8.14
N GLY A 59 -0.04 -12.93 7.53
CA GLY A 59 1.15 -13.71 7.16
C GLY A 59 2.09 -12.96 6.21
N ILE A 60 1.56 -12.47 5.08
CA ILE A 60 2.37 -11.72 4.10
C ILE A 60 2.88 -10.39 4.67
N ARG A 61 2.06 -9.70 5.46
CA ARG A 61 2.44 -8.41 6.05
C ARG A 61 3.56 -8.55 7.06
N SER A 62 3.55 -9.63 7.86
CA SER A 62 4.60 -9.89 8.85
C SER A 62 5.99 -10.05 8.24
N LEU A 63 6.08 -10.40 6.94
CA LEU A 63 7.33 -10.52 6.20
C LEU A 63 7.78 -9.20 5.56
N LEU A 64 6.92 -8.20 5.54
CA LEU A 64 7.13 -6.89 4.89
C LEU A 64 7.26 -5.75 5.92
N GLU A 65 6.86 -5.97 7.17
CA GLU A 65 7.05 -5.01 8.25
C GLU A 65 8.53 -5.02 8.72
N PRO A 66 9.13 -3.85 9.03
CA PRO A 66 8.52 -2.52 9.18
C PRO A 66 8.57 -1.64 7.91
N GLU A 67 9.11 -2.12 6.79
CA GLU A 67 9.30 -1.29 5.59
C GLU A 67 7.97 -0.88 4.91
N TYR A 68 6.88 -1.62 5.15
CA TYR A 68 5.57 -1.38 4.53
C TYR A 68 4.51 -0.93 5.55
N GLU A 69 3.66 0.01 5.14
CA GLU A 69 2.45 0.44 5.85
C GLU A 69 1.22 0.06 5.03
N PHE A 70 0.17 -0.42 5.69
CA PHE A 70 -1.03 -0.94 5.05
C PHE A 70 -2.28 -0.19 5.54
N GLU A 71 -2.91 0.56 4.63
CA GLU A 71 -4.13 1.32 4.87
C GLU A 71 -5.35 0.53 4.37
N PHE A 72 -6.32 0.25 5.24
CA PHE A 72 -7.49 -0.59 4.89
C PHE A 72 -8.72 0.27 4.70
N VAL A 73 -9.36 0.13 3.54
CA VAL A 73 -10.63 0.81 3.23
C VAL A 73 -11.78 -0.17 3.33
N GLU A 74 -12.85 0.23 3.99
CA GLU A 74 -14.09 -0.53 4.13
C GLU A 74 -15.03 -0.22 2.96
N GLY A 75 -15.56 -1.27 2.35
CA GLY A 75 -16.63 -1.16 1.36
C GLY A 75 -17.93 -0.69 2.01
N ARG A 76 -18.78 -0.01 1.23
CA ARG A 76 -20.06 0.53 1.74
C ARG A 76 -21.26 -0.34 1.44
N TRP A 77 -21.15 -1.25 0.47
CA TRP A 77 -22.29 -2.02 0.00
C TRP A 77 -22.49 -3.25 0.88
N PRO A 78 -23.60 -3.38 1.63
CA PRO A 78 -23.82 -4.54 2.48
C PRO A 78 -23.91 -5.82 1.66
N HIS A 79 -23.18 -6.84 2.10
CA HIS A 79 -23.26 -8.18 1.51
C HIS A 79 -24.17 -9.06 2.37
N LEU A 80 -25.37 -9.33 1.86
CA LEU A 80 -26.42 -10.06 2.59
C LEU A 80 -26.48 -11.55 2.25
N GLU A 81 -25.79 -11.98 1.20
CA GLU A 81 -25.87 -13.33 0.66
C GLU A 81 -24.88 -14.26 1.36
N GLY A 82 -25.15 -14.72 2.58
CA GLY A 82 -24.31 -15.75 3.23
C GLY A 82 -22.83 -15.35 3.43
N ASN A 83 -22.09 -16.22 4.12
CA ASN A 83 -20.70 -15.94 4.48
C ASN A 83 -19.74 -16.67 3.52
N TRP A 84 -19.50 -16.10 2.34
CA TRP A 84 -18.62 -16.73 1.33
C TRP A 84 -17.14 -16.70 1.72
N SER A 85 -16.73 -15.70 2.50
CA SER A 85 -15.32 -15.42 2.76
C SER A 85 -14.73 -16.21 3.93
N LEU A 86 -15.54 -17.03 4.60
CA LEU A 86 -15.18 -17.45 5.95
C LEU A 86 -15.74 -18.83 6.34
N HIS A 87 -14.82 -19.79 6.52
CA HIS A 87 -15.08 -21.08 7.15
C HIS A 87 -14.93 -21.05 8.67
N THR A 88 -14.76 -19.88 9.29
CA THR A 88 -14.51 -19.75 10.73
C THR A 88 -15.78 -19.29 11.46
N VAL A 89 -15.98 -19.76 12.68
CA VAL A 89 -17.16 -19.38 13.49
C VAL A 89 -17.07 -17.94 14.01
N ASP A 90 -15.87 -17.36 14.05
CA ASP A 90 -15.60 -16.08 14.71
C ASP A 90 -16.17 -14.87 13.96
N PHE A 91 -16.09 -14.84 12.62
CA PHE A 91 -16.65 -13.74 11.81
C PHE A 91 -18.01 -14.06 11.20
N SER A 92 -18.60 -15.19 11.59
CA SER A 92 -19.95 -15.61 11.18
C SER A 92 -21.04 -14.60 11.54
N LYS A 93 -20.75 -13.67 12.46
CA LYS A 93 -21.66 -12.61 12.93
C LYS A 93 -21.23 -11.20 12.52
N SER A 94 -20.09 -11.04 11.86
CA SER A 94 -19.61 -9.72 11.44
C SER A 94 -20.38 -9.25 10.20
N ASN A 95 -20.59 -7.95 10.08
CA ASN A 95 -21.14 -7.38 8.85
C ASN A 95 -20.10 -7.52 7.74
N LEU A 96 -20.59 -7.93 6.56
CA LEU A 96 -19.78 -8.13 5.37
C LEU A 96 -20.19 -7.11 4.32
N TYR A 97 -19.22 -6.71 3.51
CA TYR A 97 -19.39 -5.64 2.55
C TYR A 97 -18.76 -5.99 1.19
N GLY A 98 -19.18 -5.24 0.19
CA GLY A 98 -18.50 -5.03 -1.06
C GLY A 98 -18.34 -3.53 -1.32
N PHE A 99 -17.58 -3.18 -2.35
CA PHE A 99 -17.36 -1.77 -2.68
C PHE A 99 -18.50 -1.14 -3.46
N TYR A 100 -19.15 -1.90 -4.35
CA TYR A 100 -20.20 -1.44 -5.25
C TYR A 100 -21.26 -2.54 -5.48
N ASN A 101 -22.43 -2.14 -5.99
CA ASN A 101 -23.43 -3.04 -6.52
C ASN A 101 -23.03 -3.50 -7.94
N MET A 102 -22.88 -4.81 -8.16
CA MET A 102 -22.48 -5.34 -9.48
C MET A 102 -23.50 -5.11 -10.60
N LEU A 103 -24.75 -4.79 -10.25
CA LEU A 103 -25.83 -4.57 -11.20
C LEU A 103 -26.07 -3.09 -11.52
N ASP A 104 -25.29 -2.18 -10.93
CA ASP A 104 -25.45 -0.74 -11.09
C ASP A 104 -24.12 -0.09 -11.50
N ILE A 105 -24.11 0.52 -12.69
CA ILE A 105 -22.93 1.18 -13.26
C ILE A 105 -22.64 2.49 -12.52
N ASP A 106 -23.68 3.21 -12.07
CA ASP A 106 -23.51 4.48 -11.38
C ASP A 106 -22.83 4.26 -10.03
N ASP A 107 -23.12 3.14 -9.35
CA ASP A 107 -22.43 2.73 -8.13
C ASP A 107 -20.94 2.42 -8.36
N ILE A 108 -20.59 1.77 -9.47
CA ILE A 108 -19.18 1.49 -9.82
C ILE A 108 -18.41 2.80 -10.01
N LEU A 109 -19.01 3.77 -10.72
CA LEU A 109 -18.40 5.09 -10.94
C LEU A 109 -18.30 5.89 -9.63
N ALA A 110 -19.31 5.80 -8.77
CA ALA A 110 -19.28 6.43 -7.45
C ALA A 110 -18.15 5.85 -6.58
N THR A 111 -17.97 4.53 -6.57
CA THR A 111 -16.86 3.88 -5.86
C THR A 111 -15.50 4.32 -6.40
N GLU A 112 -15.33 4.42 -7.73
CA GLU A 112 -14.08 4.91 -8.32
C GLU A 112 -13.76 6.32 -7.85
N SER A 113 -14.75 7.22 -7.88
CA SER A 113 -14.59 8.59 -7.40
C SER A 113 -14.23 8.65 -5.91
N GLU A 114 -14.82 7.79 -5.08
CA GLU A 114 -14.53 7.72 -3.64
C GLU A 114 -13.14 7.19 -3.34
N LEU A 115 -12.72 6.13 -4.03
CA LEU A 115 -11.36 5.58 -3.88
C LEU A 115 -10.31 6.61 -4.34
N ARG A 116 -10.62 7.35 -5.40
CA ARG A 116 -9.77 8.45 -5.84
C ARG A 116 -9.67 9.55 -4.78
N GLN A 117 -10.79 9.92 -4.15
CA GLN A 117 -10.77 10.87 -3.04
C GLN A 117 -9.92 10.36 -1.86
N VAL A 118 -10.01 9.07 -1.52
CA VAL A 118 -9.13 8.46 -0.49
C VAL A 118 -7.66 8.57 -0.87
N ILE A 119 -7.30 8.35 -2.14
CA ILE A 119 -5.92 8.51 -2.63
C ILE A 119 -5.46 9.96 -2.55
N GLU A 120 -6.34 10.92 -2.86
CA GLU A 120 -6.04 12.36 -2.77
C GLU A 120 -5.88 12.82 -1.32
N ASP A 121 -6.75 12.36 -0.41
CA ASP A 121 -6.78 12.78 1.00
C ASP A 121 -5.73 12.08 1.87
N HIS A 122 -5.49 10.80 1.63
CA HIS A 122 -4.64 9.95 2.48
C HIS A 122 -3.36 9.46 1.79
N GLY A 123 -3.17 9.75 0.50
CA GLY A 123 -1.97 9.38 -0.24
C GLY A 123 -0.73 10.22 0.09
N PRO A 124 0.37 10.06 -0.66
CA PRO A 124 0.50 9.12 -1.77
C PRO A 124 0.57 7.68 -1.27
N PHE A 125 -0.01 6.77 -2.05
CA PHE A 125 0.19 5.32 -1.92
C PHE A 125 1.17 4.86 -3.00
N ASP A 126 2.02 3.91 -2.64
CA ASP A 126 3.04 3.31 -3.51
C ASP A 126 2.54 2.03 -4.20
N GLY A 127 1.44 1.45 -3.70
CA GLY A 127 0.85 0.25 -4.28
C GLY A 127 -0.57 -0.02 -3.79
N LEU A 128 -1.17 -1.05 -4.37
CA LEU A 128 -2.51 -1.53 -4.03
C LEU A 128 -2.46 -3.03 -3.77
N LEU A 129 -3.14 -3.47 -2.71
CA LEU A 129 -3.34 -4.87 -2.36
C LEU A 129 -4.84 -5.15 -2.30
N GLY A 130 -5.29 -6.16 -3.04
CA GLY A 130 -6.66 -6.64 -2.99
C GLY A 130 -6.75 -8.07 -3.48
N TYR A 131 -7.75 -8.80 -2.99
CA TYR A 131 -8.08 -10.15 -3.44
C TYR A 131 -9.59 -10.34 -3.32
N SER A 132 -10.14 -11.26 -4.11
CA SER A 132 -11.54 -11.66 -4.08
C SER A 132 -11.67 -13.14 -4.39
#